data_AF-A0A136Q0C6-F1
#
_entry.id   AF-A0A136Q0C6-F1
#
_cell.length_a   1.000
_cell.length_b   1.000
_cell.length_c   1.000
_cell.angle_alpha   90.00
_cell.angle_beta   90.00
_cell.angle_gamma   90.00
#
_symmetry.space_group_name_H-M   'P 1'
#
loop_
_entity.id
_entity.type
_entity.pdbx_description
1 polymer ?
#
loop_
_entity_poly.entity_id
_entity_poly.type
_entity_poly.pdbx_seq_one_letter_code
_entity_poly.pdbx_strand_id
1 'polypeptide(L)'
;MRKKRGFTLIELIIVIAILAILAAILIPNAIGYISTSQKTVCDNNIHQIIRAYKTQRALDETLTIKDVIGNKDGKYFTAAPACPAGGSYIGYSIADNAIIMCTYHKDPNSSLDVASEAYLNMYQFTGMTNAEIAAATGNAVKYLNNDTLRSYLIGSVYDGKWPAFPSSMLEQNGISGNYYIQPYIDANGAGGRNPSKNVTVYANTNDGSSTSDLWRANLIFNPENGKWYHGNNGSVIRVMNKSWEDIKQEMDENGWQPLS
;
A
#
# COMPACT_ATOMS: atom_id res chain seq x y z
N MET A 1 67.47 -23.84 20.81
CA MET A 1 66.35 -23.94 19.85
C MET A 1 65.03 -24.00 20.62
N ARG A 2 64.15 -22.99 20.54
CA ARG A 2 62.82 -23.03 21.18
C ARG A 2 61.97 -24.08 20.47
N LYS A 3 61.53 -25.13 21.17
CA LYS A 3 60.54 -26.09 20.66
C LYS A 3 59.24 -25.33 20.38
N LYS A 4 58.86 -25.21 19.10
CA LYS A 4 57.52 -24.73 18.72
C LYS A 4 56.52 -25.83 19.12
N ARG A 5 55.62 -25.55 20.06
CA ARG A 5 54.44 -26.39 20.32
C ARG A 5 53.47 -26.18 19.16
N GLY A 6 53.22 -27.22 18.38
CA GLY A 6 52.19 -27.22 17.34
C GLY A 6 50.83 -27.58 17.95
N PHE A 7 49.76 -27.07 17.34
CA PHE A 7 48.39 -27.42 17.69
C PHE A 7 48.12 -28.88 17.31
N THR A 8 47.43 -29.62 18.17
CA THR A 8 47.03 -31.01 17.87
C THR A 8 45.76 -31.03 17.00
N LEU A 9 45.57 -32.11 16.25
CA LEU A 9 44.40 -32.30 15.41
C LEU A 9 43.10 -32.37 16.24
N ILE A 10 43.17 -32.94 17.45
CA ILE A 10 42.04 -33.01 18.39
C ILE A 10 41.66 -31.63 18.92
N GLU A 11 42.63 -30.77 19.26
CA GLU A 11 42.36 -29.40 19.72
C GLU A 11 41.65 -28.60 18.63
N LEU A 12 42.03 -28.77 17.36
CA LEU A 12 41.38 -28.09 16.25
C LEU A 12 39.92 -28.54 16.09
N ILE A 13 39.64 -29.84 16.21
CA ILE A 13 38.29 -30.40 16.07
C ILE A 13 37.36 -29.89 17.19
N ILE A 14 37.86 -29.78 18.43
CA ILE A 14 37.04 -29.27 19.54
C ILE A 14 36.70 -27.79 19.33
N VAL A 15 37.65 -26.98 18.83
CA VAL A 15 37.42 -25.55 18.57
C VAL A 15 36.36 -25.35 17.50
N ILE A 16 36.44 -26.07 16.37
CA ILE A 16 35.42 -25.95 15.32
C ILE A 16 34.05 -26.44 15.80
N ALA A 17 34.00 -27.47 16.65
CA ALA A 17 32.74 -27.97 17.21
C ALA A 17 32.08 -26.91 18.11
N ILE A 18 32.84 -26.24 18.98
CA ILE A 18 32.33 -25.16 19.82
C ILE A 18 31.88 -23.96 18.96
N LEU A 19 32.66 -23.56 17.96
CA LEU A 19 32.28 -22.48 17.03
C LEU A 19 31.00 -22.80 16.25
N ALA A 20 30.82 -24.06 15.83
CA ALA A 20 29.61 -24.50 15.15
C ALA A 20 28.36 -24.39 16.04
N ILE A 21 28.45 -24.80 17.31
CA ILE A 21 27.35 -24.69 18.28
C ILE A 21 27.00 -23.21 18.53
N LEU A 22 28.01 -22.35 18.72
CA LEU A 22 27.79 -20.92 18.93
C LEU A 22 27.16 -20.25 17.70
N ALA A 23 27.66 -20.56 16.51
CA ALA A 23 27.11 -20.04 15.26
C ALA A 23 25.66 -20.51 15.04
N ALA A 24 25.34 -21.76 15.37
CA ALA A 24 23.99 -22.31 15.23
C ALA A 24 22.94 -21.54 16.06
N ILE A 25 23.32 -21.02 17.23
CA ILE A 25 22.42 -20.21 18.07
C ILE A 25 22.44 -18.74 17.64
N LEU A 26 23.62 -18.20 17.29
CA LEU A 26 23.80 -16.78 17.01
C LEU A 26 23.18 -16.35 15.67
N ILE A 27 23.37 -17.13 14.60
CA ILE A 27 22.95 -16.79 13.24
C ILE A 27 21.42 -16.57 13.13
N PRO A 28 20.53 -17.49 13.57
CA PRO A 28 19.09 -17.29 13.42
C PRO A 28 18.60 -16.06 14.19
N ASN A 29 19.14 -15.84 15.40
CA ASN A 29 18.81 -14.66 16.20
C ASN A 29 19.26 -13.36 15.51
N ALA A 30 20.48 -13.33 14.97
CA ALA A 30 21.00 -12.16 14.27
C ALA A 30 20.15 -11.78 13.05
N ILE A 31 19.65 -12.74 12.28
CA ILE A 31 18.81 -12.50 11.11
C ILE A 31 17.50 -11.79 11.51
N GLY A 32 16.85 -12.24 12.59
CA GLY A 32 15.65 -11.60 13.12
C GLY A 32 15.88 -10.13 13.50
N TYR A 33 16.96 -9.85 14.24
CA TYR A 33 17.32 -8.49 14.63
C TYR A 33 17.62 -7.58 13.44
N ILE A 34 18.31 -8.10 12.41
CA ILE A 34 18.59 -7.36 11.18
C ILE A 34 17.27 -7.00 10.48
N SER A 35 16.34 -7.95 10.34
CA SER A 35 15.04 -7.69 9.70
C SER A 35 14.23 -6.62 10.45
N THR A 36 14.14 -6.69 11.79
CA THR A 36 13.45 -5.66 12.58
C THR A 36 14.12 -4.30 12.48
N SER A 37 15.46 -4.26 12.47
CA SER A 37 16.23 -3.02 12.29
C SER A 37 16.00 -2.41 10.91
N GLN A 38 16.00 -3.24 9.86
CA GLN A 38 15.71 -2.82 8.48
C GLN A 38 14.30 -2.24 8.37
N LYS A 39 13.29 -2.87 8.99
CA LYS A 39 11.93 -2.33 9.05
C LYS A 39 11.88 -0.99 9.79
N THR A 40 12.54 -0.88 10.93
CA THR A 40 12.57 0.37 11.72
C THR A 40 13.17 1.53 10.92
N VAL A 41 14.26 1.28 10.19
CA VAL A 41 14.88 2.29 9.31
C VAL A 41 13.96 2.63 8.13
N CYS A 42 13.29 1.63 7.55
CA CYS A 42 12.31 1.82 6.49
C CYS A 42 11.15 2.73 6.94
N ASP A 43 10.58 2.49 8.12
CA ASP A 43 9.49 3.29 8.68
C ASP A 43 9.96 4.73 8.96
N ASN A 44 11.17 4.90 9.50
CA ASN A 44 11.79 6.22 9.68
C ASN A 44 11.99 6.97 8.36
N ASN A 45 12.43 6.29 7.31
CA ASN A 45 12.58 6.89 5.98
C ASN A 45 11.22 7.36 5.43
N ILE A 46 10.16 6.56 5.57
CA ILE A 46 8.80 6.96 5.18
C ILE A 46 8.39 8.24 5.91
N HIS A 47 8.60 8.32 7.23
CA HIS A 47 8.28 9.51 8.00
C HIS A 47 9.09 10.75 7.55
N GLN A 48 10.37 10.58 7.22
CA GLN A 48 11.19 11.67 6.68
C GLN A 48 10.68 12.14 5.32
N ILE A 49 10.26 11.21 4.45
CA ILE A 49 9.68 11.55 3.14
C ILE A 49 8.39 12.35 3.31
N ILE A 50 7.46 11.89 4.16
CA ILE A 50 6.21 12.60 4.43
C ILE A 50 6.48 14.01 4.99
N ARG A 51 7.44 14.15 5.92
CA ARG A 51 7.81 15.46 6.48
C ARG A 51 8.39 16.39 5.42
N ALA A 52 9.36 15.91 4.63
CA ALA A 52 9.96 16.68 3.54
C ALA A 52 8.89 17.12 2.54
N TYR A 53 7.97 16.22 2.19
CA TYR A 53 6.85 16.52 1.32
C TYR A 53 5.98 17.65 1.85
N LYS A 54 5.49 17.51 3.09
CA LYS A 54 4.63 18.52 3.73
C LYS A 54 5.29 19.89 3.80
N THR A 55 6.56 19.95 4.20
CA THR A 55 7.31 21.21 4.30
C THR A 55 7.50 21.87 2.94
N GLN A 56 7.82 21.10 1.89
CA GLN A 56 8.13 21.66 0.58
C GLN A 56 6.87 21.99 -0.22
N ARG A 57 5.79 21.21 -0.05
CA ARG A 57 4.51 21.48 -0.70
C ARG A 57 3.86 22.79 -0.21
N ALA A 58 4.13 23.19 1.03
CA ALA A 58 3.74 24.51 1.54
C ALA A 58 4.42 25.68 0.81
N LEU A 59 5.53 25.45 0.10
CA LEU A 59 6.24 26.44 -0.71
C LEU A 59 5.95 26.31 -2.20
N ASP A 60 5.63 25.10 -2.67
CA ASP A 60 5.38 24.76 -4.06
C ASP A 60 4.21 23.77 -4.16
N GLU A 61 3.03 24.28 -4.49
CA GLU A 61 1.80 23.49 -4.63
C GLU A 61 1.87 22.49 -5.80
N THR A 62 2.81 22.65 -6.73
CA THR A 62 2.99 21.75 -7.89
C THR A 62 3.84 20.53 -7.55
N LEU A 63 4.47 20.51 -6.36
CA LEU A 63 5.34 19.44 -5.92
C LEU A 63 4.60 18.10 -5.80
N THR A 64 5.10 17.10 -6.52
CA THR A 64 4.58 15.74 -6.41
C THR A 64 5.34 14.95 -5.35
N ILE A 65 4.67 13.99 -4.73
CA ILE A 65 5.34 13.07 -3.80
C ILE A 65 6.45 12.26 -4.49
N LYS A 66 6.30 12.00 -5.80
CA LYS A 66 7.29 11.30 -6.62
C LYS A 66 8.59 12.08 -6.75
N ASP A 67 8.52 13.41 -6.88
CA ASP A 67 9.71 14.26 -6.91
C ASP A 67 10.49 14.17 -5.58
N VAL A 68 9.77 14.12 -4.45
CA VAL A 68 10.38 13.99 -3.11
C VAL A 68 10.98 12.61 -2.91
N ILE A 69 10.23 11.53 -3.18
CA ILE A 69 10.73 10.15 -3.09
C ILE A 69 11.99 9.97 -3.95
N GLY A 70 11.97 10.48 -5.18
CA GLY A 70 13.10 10.40 -6.12
C GLY A 70 14.27 11.32 -5.77
N ASN A 71 14.17 12.12 -4.70
CA ASN A 71 15.13 13.16 -4.34
C ASN A 71 15.50 14.05 -5.55
N LYS A 72 14.50 14.52 -6.30
CA LYS A 72 14.70 15.26 -7.54
C LYS A 72 15.65 16.44 -7.34
N ASP A 73 16.63 16.53 -8.24
CA ASP A 73 17.72 17.52 -8.23
C ASP A 73 18.58 17.52 -6.95
N GLY A 74 18.50 16.47 -6.12
CA GLY A 74 19.19 16.39 -4.84
C GLY A 74 18.66 17.37 -3.78
N LYS A 75 17.44 17.89 -3.96
CA LYS A 75 16.91 19.01 -3.17
C LYS A 75 16.41 18.63 -1.78
N TYR A 76 15.93 17.40 -1.59
CA TYR A 76 15.12 17.03 -0.43
C TYR A 76 15.90 16.26 0.63
N PHE A 77 16.89 15.48 0.21
CA PHE A 77 17.72 14.65 1.07
C PHE A 77 19.18 14.71 0.64
N THR A 78 20.10 14.47 1.58
CA THR A 78 21.53 14.32 1.28
C THR A 78 21.81 13.14 0.35
N ALA A 79 21.00 12.09 0.46
CA ALA A 79 20.97 10.94 -0.44
C ALA A 79 19.52 10.48 -0.60
N ALA A 80 19.17 9.96 -1.78
CA ALA A 80 17.82 9.46 -2.01
C ALA A 80 17.46 8.36 -0.98
N PRO A 81 16.29 8.45 -0.33
CA PRO A 81 15.86 7.44 0.65
C PRO A 81 15.81 6.06 -0.01
N ALA A 82 16.51 5.09 0.58
CA ALA A 82 16.52 3.69 0.13
C ALA A 82 16.03 2.76 1.24
N CYS A 83 15.28 1.72 0.89
CA CYS A 83 14.95 0.67 1.85
C CYS A 83 16.20 -0.19 2.10
N PRO A 84 16.61 -0.42 3.36
CA PRO A 84 17.80 -1.21 3.67
C PRO A 84 17.64 -2.71 3.34
N ALA A 85 16.42 -3.16 3.02
CA ALA A 85 16.14 -4.51 2.55
C ALA A 85 15.94 -4.59 1.01
N GLY A 86 16.19 -3.50 0.28
CA GLY A 86 16.12 -3.49 -1.19
C GLY A 86 14.76 -3.12 -1.79
N GLY A 87 13.77 -2.76 -0.97
CA GLY A 87 12.48 -2.25 -1.45
C GLY A 87 12.54 -0.83 -2.03
N SER A 88 11.56 -0.49 -2.87
CA SER A 88 11.27 0.89 -3.30
C SER A 88 10.14 1.51 -2.47
N TYR A 89 10.22 2.82 -2.24
CA TYR A 89 9.12 3.61 -1.72
C TYR A 89 8.22 4.05 -2.87
N ILE A 90 6.93 3.82 -2.73
CA ILE A 90 5.90 4.29 -3.66
C ILE A 90 4.80 4.96 -2.86
N GLY A 91 4.15 5.96 -3.43
CA GLY A 91 3.16 6.72 -2.68
C GLY A 91 2.41 7.69 -3.57
N TYR A 92 1.34 8.24 -3.01
CA TYR A 92 0.52 9.26 -3.63
C TYR A 92 0.24 10.35 -2.61
N SER A 93 -0.24 11.49 -3.09
CA SER A 93 -0.63 12.61 -2.24
C SER A 93 -1.99 13.15 -2.63
N ILE A 94 -2.74 13.56 -1.62
CA ILE A 94 -4.03 14.21 -1.73
C ILE A 94 -3.98 15.44 -0.84
N ALA A 95 -4.10 16.61 -1.46
CA ALA A 95 -3.75 17.88 -0.82
C ALA A 95 -2.38 17.75 -0.12
N ASP A 96 -2.23 18.25 1.10
CA ASP A 96 -0.95 18.26 1.80
C ASP A 96 -0.61 16.93 2.49
N ASN A 97 -1.45 15.91 2.34
CA ASN A 97 -1.20 14.59 2.90
C ASN A 97 -0.58 13.67 1.86
N ALA A 98 0.35 12.85 2.32
CA ALA A 98 1.00 11.82 1.50
C ALA A 98 0.88 10.48 2.21
N ILE A 99 0.54 9.47 1.44
CA ILE A 99 0.54 8.07 1.85
C ILE A 99 1.66 7.39 1.08
N ILE A 100 2.54 6.72 1.80
CA ILE A 100 3.74 6.08 1.26
C ILE A 100 3.82 4.67 1.81
N MET A 101 4.10 3.71 0.94
CA MET A 101 4.35 2.32 1.28
C MET A 101 5.74 1.89 0.79
N CYS A 102 6.30 0.88 1.46
CA CYS A 102 7.49 0.19 0.99
C CYS A 102 7.06 -1.10 0.29
N THR A 103 7.56 -1.33 -0.93
CA THR A 103 7.29 -2.57 -1.69
C THR A 103 7.83 -3.84 -1.03
N TYR A 104 8.82 -3.73 -0.14
CA TYR A 104 9.38 -4.87 0.60
C TYR A 104 8.76 -5.09 1.97
N HIS A 105 8.51 -4.01 2.74
CA HIS A 105 7.98 -4.07 4.10
C HIS A 105 6.45 -3.84 4.18
N LYS A 106 5.71 -4.10 3.10
CA LYS A 106 4.25 -4.09 3.13
C LYS A 106 3.73 -5.26 3.95
N ASP A 107 2.75 -5.01 4.81
CA ASP A 107 2.07 -6.04 5.58
C ASP A 107 0.72 -6.37 4.93
N PRO A 108 0.49 -7.59 4.43
CA PRO A 108 -0.80 -7.98 3.86
C PRO A 108 -1.94 -7.95 4.89
N ASN A 109 -1.64 -7.90 6.19
CA ASN A 109 -2.62 -7.73 7.26
C ASN A 109 -2.79 -6.26 7.71
N SER A 110 -2.04 -5.33 7.13
CA SER A 110 -2.22 -3.89 7.34
C SER A 110 -3.29 -3.37 6.39
N SER A 111 -4.43 -2.97 6.93
CA SER A 111 -5.51 -2.37 6.14
C SER A 111 -5.07 -1.10 5.42
N LEU A 112 -4.07 -0.38 5.96
CA LEU A 112 -3.46 0.78 5.34
C LEU A 112 -2.60 0.40 4.14
N ASP A 113 -1.74 -0.61 4.25
CA ASP A 113 -0.88 -1.04 3.14
C ASP A 113 -1.72 -1.60 1.99
N VAL A 114 -2.71 -2.43 2.31
CA VAL A 114 -3.62 -3.00 1.32
C VAL A 114 -4.47 -1.91 0.65
N ALA A 115 -4.97 -0.92 1.40
CA ALA A 115 -5.68 0.22 0.82
C ALA A 115 -4.79 1.07 -0.09
N SER A 116 -3.55 1.32 0.34
CA SER A 116 -2.58 2.12 -0.41
C SER A 116 -2.19 1.43 -1.71
N GLU A 117 -1.98 0.11 -1.66
CA GLU A 117 -1.71 -0.71 -2.84
C GLU A 117 -2.91 -0.70 -3.81
N ALA A 118 -4.13 -0.89 -3.30
CA ALA A 118 -5.36 -0.79 -4.11
C ALA A 118 -5.51 0.58 -4.77
N TYR A 119 -5.23 1.66 -4.04
CA TYR A 119 -5.25 3.01 -4.57
C TYR A 119 -4.24 3.18 -5.69
N LEU A 120 -2.96 2.87 -5.44
CA LEU A 120 -1.86 3.08 -6.39
C LEU A 120 -2.05 2.26 -7.67
N ASN A 121 -2.47 1.01 -7.53
CA ASN A 121 -2.73 0.11 -8.66
C ASN A 121 -3.86 0.61 -9.56
N MET A 122 -4.82 1.36 -9.03
CA MET A 122 -5.85 2.02 -9.86
C MET A 122 -5.40 3.40 -10.34
N TYR A 123 -4.72 4.18 -9.49
CA TYR A 123 -4.30 5.56 -9.75
C TYR A 123 -3.35 5.67 -10.93
N GLN A 124 -2.54 4.64 -11.20
CA GLN A 124 -1.63 4.63 -12.35
C GLN A 124 -2.37 4.82 -13.69
N PHE A 125 -3.65 4.45 -13.79
CA PHE A 125 -4.45 4.60 -15.02
C PHE A 125 -5.05 6.00 -15.18
N THR A 126 -4.92 6.87 -14.17
CA THR A 126 -5.54 8.20 -14.19
C THR A 126 -4.92 9.06 -15.29
N GLY A 127 -5.77 9.75 -16.05
CA GLY A 127 -5.33 10.61 -17.15
C GLY A 127 -4.79 9.88 -18.39
N MET A 128 -4.56 8.57 -18.36
CA MET A 128 -4.16 7.79 -19.52
C MET A 128 -5.32 7.66 -20.52
N THR A 129 -4.99 7.63 -21.80
CA THR A 129 -5.90 7.32 -22.90
C THR A 129 -6.23 5.83 -22.95
N ASN A 130 -7.33 5.47 -23.61
CA ASN A 130 -7.68 4.05 -23.83
C ASN A 130 -6.55 3.27 -24.53
N ALA A 131 -5.81 3.89 -25.45
CA ALA A 131 -4.70 3.23 -26.15
C ALA A 131 -3.52 2.94 -25.22
N GLU A 132 -3.15 3.87 -24.34
CA GLU A 132 -2.06 3.70 -23.38
C GLU A 132 -2.42 2.63 -22.34
N ILE A 133 -3.65 2.63 -21.84
CA ILE A 133 -4.12 1.61 -20.89
C ILE A 133 -4.19 0.23 -21.58
N ALA A 134 -4.65 0.15 -22.83
CA ALA A 134 -4.65 -1.10 -23.58
C ALA A 134 -3.23 -1.66 -23.75
N ALA A 135 -2.25 -0.79 -24.02
CA ALA A 135 -0.84 -1.17 -24.08
C ALA A 135 -0.30 -1.63 -22.71
N ALA A 136 -0.66 -0.93 -21.62
CA ALA A 136 -0.21 -1.27 -20.27
C ALA A 136 -0.82 -2.57 -19.72
N THR A 137 -2.06 -2.88 -20.11
CA THR A 137 -2.82 -4.03 -19.60
C THR A 137 -2.82 -5.23 -20.55
N GLY A 138 -2.35 -5.07 -21.79
CA GLY A 138 -2.48 -6.08 -22.84
C GLY A 138 -3.92 -6.31 -23.32
N ASN A 139 -4.88 -5.47 -22.91
CA ASN A 139 -6.30 -5.63 -23.24
C ASN A 139 -6.68 -4.82 -24.49
N ALA A 140 -7.04 -5.52 -25.57
CA ALA A 140 -7.54 -4.92 -26.82
C ALA A 140 -9.02 -4.51 -26.76
N VAL A 141 -9.52 -4.10 -25.59
CA VAL A 141 -10.94 -3.76 -25.41
C VAL A 141 -11.21 -2.37 -26.01
N LYS A 142 -12.29 -2.26 -26.81
CA LYS A 142 -12.70 -1.02 -27.50
C LYS A 142 -12.86 0.18 -26.56
N TYR A 143 -13.28 -0.07 -25.32
CA TYR A 143 -13.44 0.92 -24.27
C TYR A 143 -12.97 0.36 -22.93
N LEU A 144 -12.10 1.10 -22.26
CA LEU A 144 -11.69 0.79 -20.90
C LEU A 144 -12.56 1.61 -19.95
N ASN A 145 -13.09 0.93 -18.94
CA ASN A 145 -13.93 1.51 -17.90
C ASN A 145 -13.49 0.95 -16.54
N ASN A 146 -14.11 1.42 -15.48
CA ASN A 146 -13.87 0.94 -14.12
C ASN A 146 -13.86 -0.59 -13.99
N ASP A 147 -14.81 -1.26 -14.63
CA ASP A 147 -15.00 -2.71 -14.50
C ASP A 147 -13.89 -3.48 -15.21
N THR A 148 -13.48 -3.04 -16.41
CA THR A 148 -12.37 -3.64 -17.15
C THR A 148 -11.05 -3.46 -16.39
N LEU A 149 -10.80 -2.27 -15.82
CA LEU A 149 -9.60 -2.00 -15.02
C LEU A 149 -9.58 -2.87 -13.76
N ARG A 150 -10.71 -2.95 -13.04
CA ARG A 150 -10.86 -3.82 -11.87
C ARG A 150 -10.65 -5.29 -12.20
N SER A 151 -11.20 -5.76 -13.32
CA SER A 151 -11.03 -7.15 -13.79
C SER A 151 -9.56 -7.45 -14.09
N TYR A 152 -8.85 -6.52 -14.73
CA TYR A 152 -7.40 -6.62 -14.94
C TYR A 152 -6.64 -6.71 -13.61
N LEU A 153 -6.95 -5.84 -12.64
CA LEU A 153 -6.30 -5.85 -11.33
C LEU A 153 -6.53 -7.17 -10.58
N ILE A 154 -7.77 -7.67 -10.56
CA ILE A 154 -8.10 -8.96 -9.95
C ILE A 154 -7.26 -10.08 -10.57
N GLY A 155 -7.18 -10.15 -11.90
CA GLY A 155 -6.46 -11.22 -12.61
C GLY A 155 -4.93 -11.12 -12.57
N SER A 156 -4.38 -9.90 -12.58
CA SER A 156 -2.94 -9.65 -12.75
C SER A 156 -2.22 -9.29 -11.45
N VAL A 157 -2.94 -8.85 -10.42
CA VAL A 157 -2.36 -8.32 -9.17
C VAL A 157 -2.85 -9.06 -7.93
N TYR A 158 -4.13 -9.46 -7.89
CA TYR A 158 -4.75 -10.01 -6.68
C TYR A 158 -5.15 -11.49 -6.79
N ASP A 159 -4.50 -12.25 -7.66
CA ASP A 159 -4.67 -13.71 -7.76
C ASP A 159 -6.14 -14.18 -7.87
N GLY A 160 -6.98 -13.39 -8.55
CA GLY A 160 -8.37 -13.74 -8.85
C GLY A 160 -9.42 -13.26 -7.84
N LYS A 161 -9.04 -12.59 -6.74
CA LYS A 161 -10.00 -11.99 -5.79
C LYS A 161 -9.45 -10.76 -5.07
N TRP A 162 -10.32 -9.84 -4.67
CA TRP A 162 -9.89 -8.71 -3.84
C TRP A 162 -9.31 -9.17 -2.50
N PRO A 163 -8.31 -8.44 -1.97
CA PRO A 163 -7.70 -8.77 -0.68
C PRO A 163 -8.72 -8.59 0.46
N ALA A 164 -8.70 -9.53 1.40
CA ALA A 164 -9.58 -9.50 2.56
C ALA A 164 -9.20 -8.34 3.50
N PHE A 165 -10.20 -7.70 4.07
CA PHE A 165 -10.03 -6.74 5.15
C PHE A 165 -9.55 -7.48 6.41
N PRO A 166 -8.57 -6.95 7.16
CA PRO A 166 -8.06 -7.60 8.36
C PRO A 166 -9.16 -7.88 9.39
N SER A 167 -9.40 -9.16 9.70
CA SER A 167 -10.47 -9.59 10.62
C SER A 167 -10.29 -9.01 12.02
N SER A 168 -9.04 -8.92 12.49
CA SER A 168 -8.70 -8.33 13.79
C SER A 168 -9.19 -6.89 13.94
N MET A 169 -9.11 -6.07 12.87
CA MET A 169 -9.57 -4.69 12.89
C MET A 169 -11.11 -4.62 12.87
N LEU A 170 -11.77 -5.53 12.17
CA LEU A 170 -13.24 -5.63 12.18
C LEU A 170 -13.75 -6.04 13.58
N GLU A 171 -13.15 -7.06 14.17
CA GLU A 171 -13.49 -7.57 15.51
C GLU A 171 -13.31 -6.49 16.59
N GLN A 172 -12.20 -5.74 16.55
CA GLN A 172 -11.94 -4.64 17.48
C GLN A 172 -12.99 -3.52 17.39
N ASN A 173 -13.61 -3.35 16.22
CA ASN A 173 -14.63 -2.34 15.98
C ASN A 173 -16.07 -2.92 16.01
N GLY A 174 -16.25 -4.17 16.46
CA GLY A 174 -17.56 -4.81 16.58
C GLY A 174 -18.25 -5.09 15.24
N ILE A 175 -17.47 -5.14 14.15
CA ILE A 175 -17.98 -5.38 12.80
C ILE A 175 -17.88 -6.87 12.50
N SER A 176 -19.01 -7.48 12.16
CA SER A 176 -19.08 -8.90 11.80
C SER A 176 -19.14 -9.09 10.29
N GLY A 177 -18.46 -10.11 9.78
CA GLY A 177 -18.49 -10.51 8.37
C GLY A 177 -17.14 -10.40 7.67
N ASN A 178 -17.13 -10.81 6.41
CA ASN A 178 -15.95 -10.74 5.56
C ASN A 178 -16.10 -9.58 4.59
N TYR A 179 -15.10 -8.71 4.57
CA TYR A 179 -15.05 -7.55 3.69
C TYR A 179 -13.80 -7.62 2.83
N TYR A 180 -13.86 -7.04 1.64
CA TYR A 180 -12.77 -7.09 0.67
C TYR A 180 -12.44 -5.70 0.16
N ILE A 181 -11.18 -5.31 0.32
CA ILE A 181 -10.66 -3.99 -0.02
C ILE A 181 -10.50 -3.88 -1.53
N GLN A 182 -11.08 -2.84 -2.11
CA GLN A 182 -11.15 -2.71 -3.56
C GLN A 182 -11.22 -1.24 -4.00
N PRO A 183 -10.66 -0.90 -5.18
CA PRO A 183 -10.69 0.44 -5.73
C PRO A 183 -11.90 0.67 -6.64
N TYR A 184 -12.37 1.91 -6.70
CA TYR A 184 -13.27 2.43 -7.71
C TYR A 184 -12.63 3.67 -8.34
N ILE A 185 -12.81 3.82 -9.64
CA ILE A 185 -12.43 5.03 -10.38
C ILE A 185 -13.59 5.41 -11.30
N ASP A 186 -13.95 6.68 -11.37
CA ASP A 186 -14.86 7.12 -12.43
C ASP A 186 -14.11 7.11 -13.77
N ALA A 187 -14.37 6.07 -14.57
CA ALA A 187 -13.86 5.90 -15.92
C ALA A 187 -15.02 5.44 -16.81
N ASN A 188 -15.50 6.33 -17.68
CA ASN A 188 -16.68 6.07 -18.50
C ASN A 188 -16.32 5.97 -19.99
N GLY A 189 -16.16 4.72 -20.44
CA GLY A 189 -15.74 4.39 -21.79
C GLY A 189 -16.72 4.81 -22.90
N ALA A 190 -18.02 4.94 -22.62
CA ALA A 190 -19.01 5.30 -23.64
C ALA A 190 -18.97 6.78 -24.07
N GLY A 191 -18.40 7.66 -23.23
CA GLY A 191 -18.28 9.10 -23.49
C GLY A 191 -16.86 9.57 -23.82
N GLY A 192 -15.88 8.66 -23.92
CA GLY A 192 -14.48 9.00 -24.19
C GLY A 192 -13.79 9.79 -23.06
N ARG A 193 -14.27 9.71 -21.82
CA ARG A 193 -13.64 10.39 -20.68
C ARG A 193 -12.52 9.50 -20.13
N ASN A 194 -11.30 10.04 -20.08
CA ASN A 194 -10.18 9.39 -19.41
C ASN A 194 -10.54 9.13 -17.93
N PRO A 195 -9.94 8.09 -17.30
CA PRO A 195 -10.17 7.82 -15.88
C PRO A 195 -9.90 9.07 -15.05
N SER A 196 -10.87 9.44 -14.22
CA SER A 196 -10.80 10.61 -13.35
C SER A 196 -9.60 10.50 -12.42
N LYS A 197 -9.11 11.62 -11.89
CA LYS A 197 -8.02 11.60 -10.89
C LYS A 197 -8.48 11.13 -9.51
N ASN A 198 -9.75 10.75 -9.36
CA ASN A 198 -10.38 10.40 -8.08
C ASN A 198 -10.51 8.88 -7.99
N VAL A 199 -9.59 8.25 -7.26
CA VAL A 199 -9.71 6.84 -6.88
C VAL A 199 -10.29 6.79 -5.48
N THR A 200 -11.36 6.02 -5.31
CA THR A 200 -11.93 5.70 -4.00
C THR A 200 -11.56 4.28 -3.65
N VAL A 201 -10.99 4.08 -2.46
CA VAL A 201 -10.80 2.74 -1.90
C VAL A 201 -11.86 2.49 -0.84
N TYR A 202 -12.52 1.34 -0.95
CA TYR A 202 -13.61 0.95 -0.07
C TYR A 202 -13.56 -0.56 0.17
N ALA A 203 -14.39 -1.05 1.07
CA ALA A 203 -14.60 -2.47 1.27
C ALA A 203 -16.09 -2.81 1.39
N ASN A 204 -16.45 -3.95 0.83
CA ASN A 204 -17.78 -4.54 0.92
C ASN A 204 -17.68 -6.07 0.95
N THR A 205 -18.81 -6.77 0.99
CA THR A 205 -18.85 -8.23 1.09
C THR A 205 -18.56 -8.97 -0.23
N ASN A 206 -18.30 -8.24 -1.32
CA ASN A 206 -18.04 -8.81 -2.63
C ASN A 206 -16.53 -8.88 -2.88
N ASP A 207 -16.00 -10.10 -3.03
CA ASP A 207 -14.60 -10.40 -3.30
C ASP A 207 -14.18 -10.19 -4.77
N GLY A 208 -15.10 -9.71 -5.61
CA GLY A 208 -14.92 -9.54 -7.04
C GLY A 208 -15.57 -10.64 -7.88
N SER A 209 -16.16 -11.67 -7.26
CA SER A 209 -16.83 -12.77 -7.97
C SER A 209 -18.26 -12.45 -8.44
N SER A 210 -18.94 -11.46 -7.84
CA SER A 210 -20.33 -11.12 -8.17
C SER A 210 -20.43 -9.81 -8.95
N THR A 211 -21.42 -9.72 -9.84
CA THR A 211 -21.81 -8.46 -10.51
C THR A 211 -22.86 -7.66 -9.72
N SER A 212 -23.35 -8.18 -8.59
CA SER A 212 -24.29 -7.51 -7.69
C SER A 212 -23.57 -6.67 -6.62
N ASP A 213 -24.23 -5.61 -6.16
CA ASP A 213 -23.79 -4.73 -5.05
C ASP A 213 -22.37 -4.17 -5.16
N LEU A 214 -21.78 -4.16 -6.37
CA LEU A 214 -20.39 -3.81 -6.64
C LEU A 214 -19.95 -2.50 -5.97
N TRP A 215 -20.79 -1.46 -6.03
CA TRP A 215 -20.41 -0.09 -5.66
C TRP A 215 -20.93 0.36 -4.30
N ARG A 216 -21.50 -0.55 -3.51
CA ARG A 216 -21.97 -0.23 -2.15
C ARG A 216 -20.81 -0.47 -1.21
N ALA A 217 -20.34 0.59 -0.56
CA ALA A 217 -19.28 0.53 0.43
C ALA A 217 -19.87 0.37 1.83
N ASN A 218 -19.35 -0.61 2.57
CA ASN A 218 -19.59 -0.77 4.00
C ASN A 218 -18.49 -0.09 4.82
N LEU A 219 -17.26 -0.09 4.28
CA LEU A 219 -16.13 0.65 4.83
C LEU A 219 -15.52 1.50 3.73
N ILE A 220 -15.08 2.71 4.05
CA ILE A 220 -14.42 3.62 3.11
C ILE A 220 -13.09 4.05 3.69
N PHE A 221 -12.04 3.94 2.88
CA PHE A 221 -10.73 4.43 3.25
C PHE A 221 -10.67 5.93 2.98
N ASN A 222 -10.31 6.71 3.98
CA ASN A 222 -10.07 8.14 3.85
C ASN A 222 -8.58 8.37 3.56
N PRO A 223 -8.23 8.71 2.31
CA PRO A 223 -6.84 8.90 1.92
C PRO A 223 -6.20 10.20 2.44
N GLU A 224 -6.97 11.13 3.01
CA GLU A 224 -6.42 12.36 3.61
C GLU A 224 -5.83 12.10 4.99
N ASN A 225 -6.41 11.19 5.77
CA ASN A 225 -5.97 10.88 7.13
C ASN A 225 -5.50 9.43 7.33
N GLY A 226 -5.59 8.59 6.30
CA GLY A 226 -5.15 7.20 6.32
C GLY A 226 -6.02 6.29 7.20
N LYS A 227 -7.25 6.69 7.51
CA LYS A 227 -8.17 5.92 8.36
C LYS A 227 -9.32 5.33 7.57
N TRP A 228 -9.78 4.18 8.02
CA TRP A 228 -11.02 3.58 7.55
C TRP A 228 -12.20 4.12 8.32
N TYR A 229 -13.33 4.29 7.65
CA TYR A 229 -14.59 4.72 8.24
C TYR A 229 -15.68 3.68 7.97
N HIS A 230 -16.62 3.56 8.89
CA HIS A 230 -17.79 2.69 8.75
C HIS A 230 -19.07 3.41 9.19
N GLY A 231 -20.20 3.01 8.60
CA GLY A 231 -21.51 3.54 8.93
C GLY A 231 -22.15 2.88 10.16
N ASN A 232 -22.99 3.64 10.88
CA ASN A 232 -23.83 3.11 11.94
C ASN A 232 -24.97 2.25 11.36
N ASN A 233 -25.44 1.25 12.13
CA ASN A 233 -26.60 0.41 11.81
C ASN A 233 -26.56 -0.25 10.41
N GLY A 234 -25.37 -0.56 9.88
CA GLY A 234 -25.23 -1.16 8.55
C GLY A 234 -25.47 -0.19 7.39
N SER A 235 -25.37 1.12 7.63
CA SER A 235 -25.37 2.14 6.57
C SER A 235 -24.29 1.86 5.53
N VAL A 236 -24.63 2.09 4.26
CA VAL A 236 -23.73 1.89 3.12
C VAL A 236 -23.78 3.11 2.21
N ILE A 237 -22.64 3.46 1.62
CA ILE A 237 -22.51 4.59 0.70
C ILE A 237 -22.23 4.05 -0.70
N ARG A 238 -22.91 4.58 -1.72
CA ARG A 238 -22.63 4.20 -3.12
C ARG A 238 -21.49 5.04 -3.66
N VAL A 239 -20.33 4.44 -3.94
CA VAL A 239 -19.14 5.17 -4.42
C VAL A 239 -19.18 5.52 -5.91
N MET A 240 -20.05 4.87 -6.68
CA MET A 240 -20.14 5.04 -8.13
C MET A 240 -20.57 6.46 -8.51
N ASN A 241 -19.87 7.07 -9.48
CA ASN A 241 -20.13 8.40 -10.03
C ASN A 241 -20.11 9.52 -8.99
N LYS A 242 -19.38 9.33 -7.88
CA LYS A 242 -19.20 10.35 -6.84
C LYS A 242 -17.76 10.84 -6.82
N SER A 243 -17.58 12.13 -6.60
CA SER A 243 -16.27 12.65 -6.23
C SER A 243 -15.93 12.26 -4.79
N TRP A 244 -14.65 12.42 -4.41
CA TRP A 244 -14.25 12.22 -3.02
C TRP A 244 -14.99 13.17 -2.06
N GLU A 245 -15.22 14.42 -2.48
CA GLU A 245 -15.97 15.40 -1.66
C GLU A 245 -17.43 14.98 -1.45
N ASP A 246 -18.10 14.45 -2.48
CA ASP A 246 -19.47 13.95 -2.34
C ASP A 246 -19.56 12.76 -1.37
N ILE A 247 -18.55 11.88 -1.40
CA ILE A 247 -18.46 10.73 -0.49
C ILE A 247 -18.22 11.20 0.93
N LYS A 248 -17.29 12.15 1.12
CA LYS A 248 -16.97 12.71 2.43
C LYS A 248 -18.17 13.42 3.05
N GLN A 249 -18.89 14.23 2.27
CA GLN A 249 -20.12 14.86 2.71
C GLN A 249 -21.17 13.82 3.13
N GLU A 250 -21.37 12.76 2.34
CA GLU A 250 -22.33 11.71 2.69
C GLU A 250 -21.90 10.89 3.92
N MET A 251 -20.59 10.66 4.11
CA MET A 251 -20.06 10.05 5.33
C MET A 251 -20.39 10.89 6.57
N ASP A 252 -20.20 12.21 6.48
CA ASP A 252 -20.51 13.14 7.57
C ASP A 252 -22.02 13.19 7.86
N GLU A 253 -22.86 13.31 6.81
CA GLU A 253 -24.33 13.31 6.92
C GLU A 253 -24.88 12.00 7.52
N ASN A 254 -24.28 10.87 7.16
CA ASN A 254 -24.65 9.56 7.69
C ASN A 254 -24.00 9.23 9.03
N GLY A 255 -23.21 10.15 9.61
CA GLY A 255 -22.54 9.98 10.90
C GLY A 255 -21.53 8.84 10.94
N TRP A 256 -20.85 8.55 9.83
CA TRP A 256 -19.82 7.51 9.74
C TRP A 256 -18.66 7.82 10.70
N GLN A 257 -18.16 6.78 11.37
CA GLN A 257 -17.10 6.91 12.37
C GLN A 257 -15.82 6.25 11.88
N PRO A 258 -14.63 6.78 12.26
CA PRO A 258 -13.38 6.13 11.97
C PRO A 258 -13.24 4.83 12.78
N LEU A 259 -12.65 3.81 12.19
CA LEU A 259 -12.21 2.62 12.90
C LEU A 259 -11.06 2.97 13.87
N SER A 260 -11.07 2.29 15.01
CA SER A 260 -10.02 2.33 16.04
C SER A 260 -8.76 1.62 15.60
#